data_AF-A0A2H0LJ41-F1
#
_entry.id   AF-A0A2H0LJ41-F1
#
_cell.length_a   1.000
_cell.length_b   1.000
_cell.length_c   1.000
_cell.angle_alpha   90.00
_cell.angle_beta   90.00
_cell.angle_gamma   90.00
#
_symmetry.space_group_name_H-M   'P 1'
#
loop_
_entity.id
_entity.type
_entity.pdbx_description
1 polymer ?
#
loop_
_entity_poly.entity_id
_entity_poly.type
_entity_poly.pdbx_seq_one_letter_code
_entity_poly.pdbx_strand_id
1 'polypeptide(L)'
;MPFRPVPKNLQNIAECIALVGLGLFAFWINMAAGQRGFFAFDQSIVFDGGYRIFSGQIPYKDFLLWTGPIAYALQAVFFWCLGVNYTAYLVSAAIFNAAAAFLAVAIVRMLFPASRLLAYVAGLLTA
;
A
#
# COMPACT_ATOMS: atom_id res chain seq x y z
N MET A 1 -22.87 5.77 -37.31
CA MET A 1 -22.45 7.04 -36.66
C MET A 1 -20.92 7.06 -36.62
N PRO A 2 -20.24 8.12 -37.10
CA PRO A 2 -18.79 8.20 -37.00
C PRO A 2 -18.38 8.29 -35.53
N PHE A 3 -17.44 7.44 -35.11
CA PHE A 3 -16.84 7.45 -33.78
C PHE A 3 -16.10 8.78 -33.58
N ARG A 4 -16.60 9.63 -32.69
CA ARG A 4 -15.95 10.90 -32.37
C ARG A 4 -14.88 10.61 -31.31
N PRO A 5 -13.58 10.78 -31.61
CA PRO A 5 -12.53 10.50 -30.64
C PRO A 5 -12.68 11.43 -29.43
N VAL A 6 -12.58 10.85 -28.23
CA VAL A 6 -12.66 11.59 -26.97
C VAL A 6 -11.48 12.58 -26.90
N PRO A 7 -11.70 13.86 -26.54
CA PRO A 7 -10.62 14.84 -26.43
C PRO A 7 -9.57 14.40 -25.40
N LYS A 8 -8.28 14.58 -25.73
CA LYS A 8 -7.15 14.15 -24.88
C LYS A 8 -7.24 14.62 -23.42
N ASN A 9 -7.73 15.84 -23.18
CA ASN A 9 -7.90 16.37 -21.83
C ASN A 9 -8.91 15.55 -21.02
N LEU A 10 -10.02 15.14 -21.64
CA LEU A 10 -11.03 14.31 -20.97
C LEU A 10 -10.49 12.90 -20.69
N GLN A 11 -9.64 12.37 -21.57
CA GLN A 11 -8.96 11.09 -21.35
C GLN A 11 -8.02 11.17 -20.14
N ASN A 12 -7.20 12.23 -20.03
CA ASN A 12 -6.29 12.39 -18.89
C ASN A 12 -7.04 12.54 -17.56
N ILE A 13 -8.14 13.30 -17.55
CA ILE A 13 -8.98 13.45 -16.36
C ILE A 13 -9.57 12.09 -15.96
N ALA A 14 -10.10 11.32 -16.91
CA ALA A 14 -10.63 9.99 -16.63
C ALA A 14 -9.57 9.04 -16.05
N GLU A 15 -8.32 9.12 -16.54
CA GLU A 15 -7.21 8.34 -15.98
C GLU A 15 -6.86 8.75 -14.56
N CYS A 16 -6.79 10.05 -14.28
CA CYS A 16 -6.57 10.53 -12.92
C CYS A 16 -7.66 10.03 -11.98
N ILE A 17 -8.93 10.12 -12.39
CA ILE A 17 -10.06 9.60 -11.61
C ILE A 17 -9.91 8.09 -11.36
N ALA A 18 -9.55 7.31 -12.38
CA ALA A 18 -9.37 5.87 -12.25
C ALA A 18 -8.23 5.51 -11.28
N LEU A 19 -7.09 6.20 -11.36
CA LEU A 19 -5.96 5.97 -10.46
C LEU A 19 -6.27 6.38 -9.02
N VAL A 20 -6.93 7.52 -8.81
CA VAL A 20 -7.38 7.93 -7.48
C VAL A 20 -8.37 6.92 -6.91
N GLY A 21 -9.34 6.47 -7.72
CA GLY A 21 -10.30 5.43 -7.33
C GLY A 21 -9.62 4.11 -6.96
N LEU A 22 -8.62 3.67 -7.73
CA LEU A 22 -7.85 2.48 -7.44
C LEU A 22 -7.08 2.61 -6.11
N GLY A 23 -6.38 3.73 -5.90
CA GLY A 23 -5.62 3.95 -4.67
C GLY A 23 -6.51 3.98 -3.43
N LEU A 24 -7.67 4.64 -3.53
CA LEU A 24 -8.66 4.63 -2.46
C LEU A 24 -9.20 3.23 -2.19
N PHE A 25 -9.54 2.48 -3.24
CA PHE A 25 -10.00 1.10 -3.09
C PHE A 25 -8.95 0.23 -2.38
N ALA A 26 -7.70 0.24 -2.85
CA ALA A 26 -6.60 -0.52 -2.27
C ALA A 26 -6.32 -0.14 -0.81
N PHE A 27 -6.38 1.15 -0.49
CA PHE A 27 -6.22 1.62 0.89
C PHE A 27 -7.36 1.11 1.78
N TRP A 28 -8.61 1.33 1.37
CA TRP A 28 -9.77 1.05 2.22
C TRP A 28 -10.08 -0.43 2.36
N ILE A 29 -9.86 -1.24 1.32
CA ILE A 29 -10.06 -2.69 1.43
C ILE A 29 -9.09 -3.31 2.45
N ASN A 30 -7.84 -2.82 2.47
CA ASN A 30 -6.83 -3.26 3.43
C ASN A 30 -7.19 -2.81 4.86
N MET A 31 -7.57 -1.53 5.04
CA MET A 31 -8.06 -1.02 6.33
C MET A 31 -9.25 -1.83 6.85
N ALA A 32 -10.24 -2.09 5.99
CA ALA A 32 -11.45 -2.85 6.35
C ALA A 32 -11.13 -4.32 6.68
N ALA A 33 -10.12 -4.91 6.05
CA ALA A 33 -9.65 -6.25 6.38
C ALA A 33 -8.93 -6.27 7.74
N GLY A 34 -8.02 -5.32 7.98
CA GLY A 34 -7.24 -5.22 9.22
C GLY A 34 -8.09 -4.87 10.45
N GLN A 35 -9.17 -4.12 10.28
CA GLN A 35 -10.07 -3.77 11.40
C GLN A 35 -10.92 -4.95 11.90
N ARG A 36 -10.95 -6.09 11.19
CA ARG A 36 -11.77 -7.26 11.59
C ARG A 36 -11.21 -7.97 12.82
N GLY A 37 -9.94 -7.79 13.14
CA GLY A 37 -9.33 -8.40 14.31
C GLY A 37 -7.82 -8.44 14.24
N PHE A 38 -7.21 -8.68 15.41
CA PHE A 38 -5.77 -8.78 15.54
C PHE A 38 -5.32 -10.24 15.47
N PHE A 39 -4.56 -10.59 14.42
CA PHE A 39 -3.96 -11.91 14.33
C PHE A 39 -2.58 -11.91 14.99
N ALA A 40 -2.55 -12.37 16.24
CA ALA A 40 -1.39 -12.22 17.10
C ALA A 40 -0.11 -12.88 16.55
N PHE A 41 -0.20 -13.96 15.78
CA PHE A 41 1.01 -14.62 15.25
C PHE A 41 1.73 -13.81 14.16
N ASP A 42 1.00 -13.13 13.28
CA ASP A 42 1.61 -12.40 12.16
C ASP A 42 1.68 -10.90 12.40
N GLN A 43 0.66 -10.30 13.01
CA GLN A 43 0.62 -8.85 13.15
C GLN A 43 1.47 -8.34 14.32
N SER A 44 1.62 -9.15 15.37
CA SER A 44 2.39 -8.73 16.55
C SER A 44 3.87 -8.53 16.26
N ILE A 45 4.45 -9.33 15.36
CA ILE A 45 5.90 -9.26 15.09
C ILE A 45 6.27 -7.89 14.51
N VAL A 46 5.49 -7.40 13.53
CA VAL A 46 5.75 -6.11 12.86
C VAL A 46 5.40 -4.94 13.79
N PHE A 47 4.30 -5.07 14.55
CA PHE A 47 3.90 -4.07 15.53
C PHE A 47 4.96 -3.91 16.62
N ASP A 48 5.39 -5.00 17.28
CA ASP A 48 6.39 -4.98 18.34
C ASP A 48 7.76 -4.56 17.82
N GLY A 49 8.21 -5.12 16.70
CA GLY A 49 9.49 -4.72 16.11
C GLY A 49 9.53 -3.25 15.70
N GLY A 50 8.43 -2.72 15.14
CA GLY A 50 8.30 -1.29 14.87
C GLY A 50 8.32 -0.43 16.13
N TYR A 51 7.66 -0.89 17.20
CA TYR A 51 7.65 -0.20 18.50
C TYR A 51 9.03 -0.18 19.16
N ARG A 52 9.79 -1.27 19.07
CA ARG A 52 11.16 -1.37 19.59
C ARG A 52 12.10 -0.43 18.88
N ILE A 53 12.04 -0.37 17.54
CA ILE A 53 12.84 0.57 16.75
C ILE A 53 12.44 2.00 17.08
N PHE A 54 11.13 2.29 17.15
CA PHE A 54 10.63 3.59 17.59
C PHE A 54 11.15 3.99 18.99
N SER A 55 11.32 3.01 19.89
CA SER A 55 11.88 3.20 21.24
C SER A 55 13.41 3.33 21.28
N GLY A 56 14.09 3.32 20.13
CA GLY A 56 15.54 3.48 20.03
C GLY A 56 16.35 2.17 20.08
N GLN A 57 15.71 1.00 20.04
CA GLN A 57 16.43 -0.29 19.96
C GLN A 57 16.95 -0.54 18.53
N ILE A 58 18.15 -1.09 18.44
CA ILE A 58 18.84 -1.40 17.19
C ILE A 58 18.59 -2.87 16.81
N PRO A 59 18.01 -3.15 15.62
CA PRO A 59 17.82 -4.51 15.13
C PRO A 59 19.13 -5.32 15.09
N TYR A 60 19.06 -6.60 15.45
CA TYR A 60 20.19 -7.55 15.54
C TYR A 60 21.27 -7.21 16.56
N LYS A 61 21.11 -6.13 17.32
CA LYS A 61 21.96 -5.79 18.47
C LYS A 61 21.19 -5.91 19.78
N ASP A 62 20.03 -5.26 19.86
CA ASP A 62 19.23 -5.21 21.07
C ASP A 62 18.07 -6.23 21.05
N PHE A 63 17.63 -6.64 19.84
CA PHE A 63 16.61 -7.67 19.65
C PHE A 63 16.77 -8.36 18.30
N LEU A 64 16.25 -9.60 18.19
CA LEU A 64 16.30 -10.40 16.97
C LEU A 64 15.01 -10.23 16.16
N LEU A 65 15.17 -10.26 14.83
CA LEU A 65 14.08 -10.23 13.87
C LEU A 65 14.07 -11.53 13.06
N TRP A 66 12.89 -12.12 12.89
CA TRP A 66 12.71 -13.31 12.04
C TRP A 66 12.72 -12.98 10.55
N THR A 67 12.39 -11.74 10.18
CA THR A 67 12.45 -11.23 8.81
C THR A 67 13.39 -10.03 8.72
N GLY A 68 13.61 -9.48 7.52
CA GLY A 68 14.48 -8.32 7.33
C GLY A 68 13.97 -7.04 8.03
N PRO A 69 14.86 -6.09 8.39
CA PRO A 69 14.53 -4.95 9.26
C PRO A 69 13.61 -3.90 8.62
N ILE A 70 13.46 -3.92 7.29
CA ILE A 70 12.81 -2.86 6.52
C ILE A 70 11.35 -2.65 6.94
N ALA A 71 10.56 -3.72 7.06
CA ALA A 71 9.14 -3.61 7.42
C ALA A 71 8.94 -2.96 8.80
N TYR A 72 9.79 -3.33 9.76
CA TYR A 72 9.77 -2.79 11.12
C TYR A 72 10.20 -1.32 11.16
N ALA A 73 11.24 -0.95 10.40
CA ALA A 73 11.69 0.43 10.30
C ALA A 73 10.63 1.34 9.66
N LEU A 74 9.97 0.86 8.61
CA LEU A 74 8.84 1.56 7.99
C LEU A 74 7.70 1.73 8.99
N GLN A 75 7.33 0.67 9.73
CA GLN A 75 6.32 0.76 10.78
C GLN A 75 6.70 1.79 11.87
N ALA A 76 7.98 1.86 12.26
CA ALA A 76 8.46 2.82 13.24
C ALA A 76 8.29 4.28 12.76
N VAL A 77 8.45 4.54 11.45
CA VAL A 77 8.18 5.87 10.87
C VAL A 77 6.70 6.24 11.03
N PHE A 78 5.78 5.30 10.80
CA PHE A 78 4.35 5.53 11.01
C PHE A 78 4.01 5.76 12.48
N PHE A 79 4.64 5.04 13.41
CA PHE A 79 4.48 5.30 14.85
C PHE A 79 5.03 6.67 15.25
N TRP A 80 6.13 7.12 14.62
CA TRP A 80 6.65 8.46 14.85
C TRP A 80 5.69 9.55 14.37
N CYS A 81 5.04 9.38 13.21
CA CYS A 81 4.09 10.35 12.67
C CYS A 81 2.71 10.33 13.35
N LEU A 82 2.17 9.14 13.67
CA LEU A 82 0.76 8.92 14.04
C LEU A 82 0.58 8.42 15.47
N GLY A 83 1.67 8.24 16.21
CA GLY A 83 1.68 7.62 17.53
C GLY A 83 1.61 6.09 17.48
N VAL A 84 1.87 5.46 18.63
CA VAL A 84 1.85 4.00 18.77
C VAL A 84 0.42 3.54 19.03
N ASN A 85 -0.27 3.10 17.99
CA ASN A 85 -1.61 2.53 18.10
C ASN A 85 -1.90 1.58 16.91
N TYR A 86 -2.95 0.78 17.03
CA TYR A 86 -3.31 -0.18 15.98
C TYR A 86 -3.71 0.48 14.66
N THR A 87 -4.31 1.68 14.70
CA THR A 87 -4.68 2.41 13.49
C THR A 87 -3.44 2.85 12.71
N ALA A 88 -2.39 3.33 13.38
CA ALA A 88 -1.12 3.66 12.75
C ALA A 88 -0.46 2.45 12.08
N TYR A 89 -0.61 1.26 12.68
CA TYR A 89 -0.19 0.00 12.08
C TYR A 89 -0.99 -0.37 10.83
N LEU A 90 -2.32 -0.21 10.86
CA LEU A 90 -3.16 -0.47 9.68
C LEU A 90 -2.91 0.54 8.56
N VAL A 91 -2.70 1.82 8.90
CA VAL A 91 -2.41 2.87 7.92
C VAL A 91 -1.12 2.58 7.17
N SER A 92 -0.06 2.10 7.85
CA SER A 92 1.18 1.74 7.17
C SER A 92 0.94 0.64 6.13
N ALA A 93 0.25 -0.44 6.52
CA ALA A 93 -0.08 -1.56 5.64
C ALA A 93 -0.95 -1.12 4.46
N ALA A 94 -1.95 -0.28 4.69
CA ALA A 94 -2.85 0.23 3.67
C ALA A 94 -2.16 1.15 2.66
N ILE A 95 -1.21 1.99 3.10
CA ILE A 95 -0.40 2.81 2.20
C ILE A 95 0.51 1.95 1.33
N PHE A 96 1.17 0.94 1.91
CA PHE A 96 1.99 0.02 1.11
C PHE A 96 1.16 -0.82 0.14
N ASN A 97 -0.08 -1.19 0.51
CA ASN A 97 -0.99 -1.87 -0.39
C ASN A 97 -1.37 -1.00 -1.60
N ALA A 98 -1.70 0.28 -1.36
CA ALA A 98 -1.97 1.23 -2.44
C ALA A 98 -0.72 1.46 -3.32
N ALA A 99 0.46 1.56 -2.72
CA ALA A 99 1.72 1.68 -3.45
C ALA A 99 1.99 0.45 -4.32
N ALA A 100 1.75 -0.76 -3.81
CA ALA A 100 1.88 -2.01 -4.56
C ALA A 100 0.93 -2.05 -5.76
N ALA A 101 -0.33 -1.65 -5.59
CA ALA A 101 -1.30 -1.56 -6.68
C ALA A 101 -0.83 -0.58 -7.78
N PHE A 102 -0.29 0.59 -7.39
CA PHE A 102 0.27 1.54 -8.37
C PHE A 102 1.52 1.02 -9.08
N LEU A 103 2.39 0.31 -8.36
CA LEU A 103 3.56 -0.34 -8.97
C LEU A 103 3.13 -1.41 -9.98
N ALA A 104 2.11 -2.20 -9.67
CA ALA A 104 1.56 -3.18 -10.62
C ALA A 104 1.04 -2.49 -11.89
N VAL A 105 0.30 -1.39 -11.76
CA VAL A 105 -0.15 -0.57 -12.90
C VAL A 105 1.06 -0.07 -13.71
N ALA A 106 2.09 0.45 -13.04
CA ALA A 106 3.28 0.99 -13.69
C ALA A 106 4.04 -0.09 -14.47
N ILE A 107 4.27 -1.25 -13.87
CA ILE A 107 4.95 -2.38 -14.51
C ILE A 107 4.16 -2.86 -15.73
N VAL A 108 2.84 -3.03 -15.61
CA VAL A 108 2.01 -3.47 -16.75
C VAL A 108 1.95 -2.42 -17.85
N ARG A 109 1.94 -1.13 -17.52
CA ARG A 109 2.06 -0.05 -18.53
C ARG A 109 3.41 -0.08 -19.25
N MET A 110 4.49 -0.49 -18.59
CA MET A 110 5.80 -0.66 -19.22
C MET A 110 5.84 -1.86 -20.15
N LEU A 111 5.21 -2.98 -19.77
CA LEU A 111 5.22 -4.23 -20.54
C LEU A 111 4.20 -4.22 -21.69
N PHE A 112 3.02 -3.64 -21.49
CA PHE A 112 1.91 -3.63 -22.44
C PHE A 112 1.32 -2.21 -22.61
N PRO A 113 2.03 -1.29 -23.30
CA PRO A 113 1.60 0.11 -23.41
C PRO A 113 0.24 0.31 -24.11
N ALA A 114 -0.16 -0.64 -24.95
CA ALA A 114 -1.40 -0.56 -25.72
C ALA A 114 -2.67 -0.80 -24.88
N SER A 115 -2.58 -1.55 -23.77
CA SER A 115 -3.74 -2.03 -23.02
C SER A 115 -3.85 -1.37 -21.63
N ARG A 116 -4.39 -0.15 -21.60
CA ARG A 116 -4.66 0.58 -20.33
C ARG A 116 -5.57 -0.20 -19.37
N LEU A 117 -6.56 -0.91 -19.90
CA LEU A 117 -7.47 -1.75 -19.12
C LEU A 117 -6.72 -2.84 -18.35
N LEU A 118 -5.75 -3.50 -19.00
CA LEU A 118 -4.96 -4.57 -18.38
C LEU A 118 -4.17 -4.05 -17.17
N ALA A 119 -3.60 -2.84 -17.28
CA ALA A 119 -2.87 -2.24 -16.18
C ALA A 119 -3.78 -1.96 -14.97
N TYR A 120 -5.00 -1.45 -15.19
CA TYR A 120 -5.95 -1.22 -14.09
C TYR A 120 -6.46 -2.51 -13.46
N VAL A 121 -6.70 -3.56 -14.27
CA VAL A 121 -7.07 -4.88 -13.76
C VAL A 121 -5.94 -5.46 -12.90
N ALA A 122 -4.68 -5.35 -13.35
CA ALA A 122 -3.54 -5.79 -12.56
C ALA A 122 -3.41 -5.03 -11.22
N GLY A 123 -3.63 -3.71 -11.24
CA GLY A 123 -3.69 -2.91 -10.02
C GLY A 123 -4.80 -3.38 -9.07
N LEU A 124 -6.01 -3.60 -9.59
CA LEU A 124 -7.17 -4.09 -8.82
C LEU A 124 -6.94 -5.48 -8.21
N LEU A 125 -6.28 -6.38 -8.93
CA LEU A 125 -5.97 -7.73 -8.44
C LEU A 125 -4.85 -7.75 -7.40
N THR A 126 -4.02 -6.70 -7.37
CA THR A 126 -2.95 -6.53 -6.38
C THR A 126 -3.47 -5.86 -5.10
N ALA A 127 -4.55 -5.09 -5.21
CA ALA A 127 -5.17 -4.31 -4.14
C ALA A 127 -5.88 -5.18 -3.09
#